data_AF-A0A7V9P7Q1-F1
#
_entry.id   AF-A0A7V9P7Q1-F1
#
_cell.length_a   1.000
_cell.length_b   1.000
_cell.length_c   1.000
_cell.angle_alpha   90.00
_cell.angle_beta   90.00
_cell.angle_gamma   90.00
#
_symmetry.space_group_name_H-M   'P 1'
#
loop_
_entity.id
_entity.type
_entity.pdbx_description
1 polymer ?
#
loop_
_entity_poly.entity_id
_entity_poly.type
_entity_poly.pdbx_seq_one_letter_code
_entity_poly.pdbx_strand_id
1 'polypeptide(L)' 'DPILESNITRRVDFALFMVEALENDELVHEAPAIVGRQTPSALAHAASE' A
#
# COMPACT_ATOMS: atom_id res chain seq x y z
N ASP A 1 10.26 2.08 -5.28
CA ASP A 1 10.33 0.68 -4.81
C ASP A 1 9.71 -0.21 -5.89
N PRO A 2 10.40 -1.27 -6.37
CA PRO A 2 9.83 -2.22 -7.33
C PRO A 2 8.43 -2.73 -6.97
N ILE A 3 8.12 -2.96 -5.69
CA ILE A 3 6.79 -3.44 -5.29
C ILE A 3 5.68 -2.40 -5.54
N LEU A 4 6.04 -1.11 -5.51
CA LEU A 4 5.13 0.03 -5.72
C LEU A 4 5.08 0.49 -7.17
N GLU A 5 5.68 -0.24 -8.12
CA GLU A 5 5.68 0.14 -9.54
C GLU A 5 4.24 0.21 -10.13
N SER A 6 3.31 -0.57 -9.57
CA SER A 6 1.88 -0.56 -9.94
C SER A 6 0.98 0.15 -8.91
N ASN A 7 1.44 1.23 -8.27
CA ASN A 7 0.77 1.93 -7.16
C ASN A 7 -0.50 2.75 -7.52
N ILE A 8 -1.33 2.25 -8.44
CA ILE A 8 -2.65 2.84 -8.68
C ILE A 8 -3.61 2.33 -7.60
N THR A 9 -3.91 3.19 -6.64
CA THR A 9 -4.81 2.88 -5.51
C THR A 9 -6.18 3.52 -5.74
N ARG A 10 -7.27 2.80 -5.42
CA ARG A 10 -8.60 3.39 -5.42
C ARG A 10 -8.69 4.41 -4.28
N ARG A 11 -9.36 5.54 -4.51
CA ARG A 11 -9.53 6.59 -3.49
C ARG A 11 -10.14 6.07 -2.19
N VAL A 12 -11.04 5.09 -2.29
CA VAL A 12 -11.69 4.45 -1.13
C VAL A 12 -10.69 3.63 -0.31
N ASP A 13 -9.81 2.87 -0.97
CA ASP A 13 -8.80 2.06 -0.25
C ASP A 13 -7.79 2.96 0.46
N PHE A 14 -7.39 4.06 -0.18
CA PHE A 14 -6.55 5.07 0.44
C PHE A 14 -7.25 5.70 1.65
N ALA A 15 -8.52 6.09 1.52
CA ALA A 15 -9.28 6.66 2.64
C ALA A 15 -9.43 5.68 3.80
N LEU A 16 -9.63 4.39 3.52
CA LEU A 16 -9.71 3.35 4.55
C LEU A 16 -8.38 3.23 5.30
N PHE A 17 -7.24 3.24 4.61
CA PHE A 17 -5.93 3.28 5.24
C PHE A 17 -5.77 4.51 6.13
N MET A 18 -6.18 5.69 5.66
CA MET A 18 -6.06 6.93 6.45
C MET A 18 -6.91 6.89 7.73
N VAL A 19 -8.06 6.20 7.72
CA VAL A 19 -8.90 6.02 8.93
C VAL A 19 -8.20 5.10 9.92
N GLU A 20 -7.69 3.96 9.47
CA GLU A 20 -6.93 3.03 10.32
C GLU A 20 -5.69 3.71 10.93
N ALA A 21 -4.99 4.53 10.12
CA ALA A 21 -3.79 5.22 10.57
C ALA A 21 -4.04 6.25 11.69
N LEU A 22 -5.27 6.70 11.91
CA LEU A 22 -5.60 7.59 13.03
C LEU A 22 -5.45 6.91 14.39
N GLU A 23 -5.55 5.58 14.43
CA GLU A 23 -5.50 4.78 15.66
C GLU A 23 -4.14 4.10 15.86
N ASN A 24 -3.20 4.26 14.92
CA ASN A 24 -1.89 3.63 14.97
C ASN A 24 -0.75 4.67 14.98
N ASP A 25 -0.23 4.95 16.17
CA ASP A 25 0.88 5.89 16.40
C ASP A 25 2.19 5.47 15.72
N GLU A 26 2.36 4.20 15.33
CA GLU A 26 3.56 3.73 14.61
C GLU A 26 3.67 4.33 13.20
N LEU A 27 2.57 4.86 12.66
CA LEU A 27 2.52 5.43 11.31
C LEU A 27 2.78 6.95 11.28
N VAL A 28 3.08 7.57 12.43
CA VAL A 28 3.41 9.00 12.48
C VAL A 28 4.71 9.27 11.72
N HIS A 29 4.68 10.26 10.81
CA HIS A 29 5.75 10.59 9.86
C HIS A 29 6.02 9.56 8.76
N GLU A 30 5.23 8.49 8.66
CA GLU A 30 5.37 7.49 7.61
C GLU A 30 4.51 7.82 6.38
N ALA A 31 5.01 7.44 5.20
CA ALA A 31 4.29 7.62 3.94
C ALA A 31 3.48 6.35 3.59
N PRO A 32 2.21 6.48 3.18
CA PRO A 32 1.43 5.33 2.76
C PRO A 32 2.01 4.69 1.49
N ALA A 33 2.38 3.41 1.60
CA ALA A 33 2.88 2.58 0.51
C ALA A 33 1.85 1.49 0.16
N ILE A 34 0.89 1.81 -0.70
CA ILE A 34 -0.26 0.94 -0.98
C ILE A 34 -0.27 0.51 -2.45
N VAL A 35 -0.43 -0.78 -2.69
CA VAL A 35 -0.57 -1.36 -4.03
C VAL A 35 -1.64 -2.45 -4.01
N GLY A 36 -2.38 -2.61 -5.12
CA GLY A 36 -3.34 -3.69 -5.25
C GLY A 36 -2.65 -5.06 -5.28
N ARG A 37 -3.17 -6.03 -4.51
CA ARG A 37 -2.65 -7.42 -4.43
C ARG A 37 -2.41 -8.09 -5.80
N GLN A 38 -3.29 -7.85 -6.76
CA GLN A 38 -3.25 -8.52 -8.08
C GLN A 38 -2.48 -7.72 -9.13
N THR A 39 -1.83 -6.62 -8.74
CA THR A 39 -1.03 -5.85 -9.67
C THR A 39 0.25 -6.61 -10.06
N PRO A 40 0.81 -6.36 -11.25
CA PRO A 40 2.04 -7.04 -11.69
C PRO A 40 3.19 -6.93 -10.68
N SER A 41 3.39 -5.77 -10.06
CA SER A 41 4.47 -5.57 -9.08
C SER A 41 4.26 -6.34 -7.78
N ALA A 42 3.02 -6.40 -7.28
CA ALA A 42 2.68 -7.18 -6.08
C ALA A 42 2.83 -8.70 -6.32
N LEU A 43 2.42 -9.18 -7.50
CA LEU A 43 2.56 -10.59 -7.87
C LEU A 43 4.03 -10.98 -8.06
N ALA A 44 4.83 -10.11 -8.70
CA ALA A 44 6.26 -10.34 -8.87
C ALA A 44 6.99 -10.41 -7.52
N HIS A 45 6.63 -9.56 -6.57
CA HIS A 45 7.17 -9.60 -5.22
C HIS A 45 6.78 -10.89 -4.48
N ALA A 46 5.50 -11.28 -4.51
CA ALA A 46 5.03 -12.51 -3.87
C ALA A 46 5.64 -13.80 -4.47
N ALA A 47 6.10 -13.75 -5.72
CA ALA A 47 6.81 -14.86 -6.36
C ALA A 47 8.33 -14.88 -6.06
N SER A 48 8.85 -13.82 -5.45
CA SER A 48 10.26 -13.68 -5.07
C SER A 48 10.54 -13.98 -3.58
N GLU A 49 9.49 -14.22 -2.79
CA GLU A 49 9.53 -14.77 -1.42
C GLU A 49 9.37 -16.29 -1.44
#